data_AF-A0A7S0U0D1-F1
#
_entry.id   AF-A0A7S0U0D1-F1
#
_cell.length_a   1.000
_cell.length_b   1.000
_cell.length_c   1.000
_cell.angle_alpha   90.00
_cell.angle_beta   90.00
_cell.angle_gamma   90.00
#
_symmetry.space_group_name_H-M   'P 1'
#
loop_
_entity.id
_entity.type
_entity.pdbx_description
1 polymer ?
#
loop_
_entity_poly.entity_id
_entity_poly.type
_entity_poly.pdbx_seq_one_letter_code
_entity_poly.pdbx_strand_id
1 'polypeptide(L)'
;FEGALARFQGVWDVLDDLDAHTDILQPERPTRDLAMRRISLGNHTSVQLELNPAHPRTVPQVRFLGADSVVVPLREALNARLSMWDPTKTPRANLEEVLSLKFPAKKAVGGGDAPEECCICYTYRLE
;
A
#
# COMPACT_ATOMS: atom_id res chain seq x y z
N PHE A 1 -22.43 11.82 16.41
CA PHE A 1 -21.57 10.61 16.38
C PHE A 1 -21.77 9.86 15.06
N GLU A 2 -22.98 9.39 14.74
CA GLU A 2 -23.27 8.64 13.50
C GLU A 2 -22.90 9.40 12.21
N GLY A 3 -23.21 10.70 12.10
CA GLY A 3 -22.81 11.51 10.95
C GLY A 3 -21.29 11.69 10.78
N ALA A 4 -20.51 11.54 11.87
CA ALA A 4 -19.05 11.56 11.77
C ALA A 4 -18.50 10.22 11.23
N LEU A 5 -19.16 9.09 11.54
CA LEU A 5 -18.78 7.78 11.01
C LEU A 5 -19.01 7.70 9.50
N ALA A 6 -20.11 8.28 9.00
CA ALA A 6 -20.40 8.33 7.57
C ALA A 6 -19.28 9.00 6.75
N ARG A 7 -18.56 9.96 7.34
CA ARG A 7 -17.43 10.65 6.70
C ARG A 7 -16.21 9.75 6.51
N PHE A 8 -16.00 8.76 7.38
CA PHE A 8 -14.85 7.86 7.32
C PHE A 8 -15.10 6.60 6.51
N GLN A 9 -16.37 6.31 6.16
CA GLN A 9 -16.71 5.12 5.39
C GLN A 9 -15.89 5.00 4.11
N GLY A 10 -15.73 6.11 3.37
CA GLY A 10 -14.98 6.09 2.12
C GLY A 10 -13.50 5.72 2.28
N VAL A 11 -12.84 6.10 3.38
CA VAL A 11 -11.43 5.70 3.62
C VAL A 11 -11.37 4.26 4.11
N TRP A 12 -12.33 3.82 4.94
CA TRP A 12 -12.40 2.44 5.38
C TRP A 12 -12.65 1.47 4.22
N ASP A 13 -13.50 1.83 3.27
CA ASP A 13 -13.72 1.02 2.05
C ASP A 13 -12.43 0.86 1.24
N VAL A 14 -11.61 1.93 1.15
CA VAL A 14 -10.31 1.87 0.46
C VAL A 14 -9.31 1.03 1.24
N LEU A 15 -9.25 1.18 2.57
CA LEU A 15 -8.38 0.36 3.41
C LEU A 15 -8.76 -1.13 3.33
N ASP A 16 -10.06 -1.44 3.39
CA ASP A 16 -10.58 -2.81 3.29
C ASP A 16 -10.26 -3.40 1.89
N ASP A 17 -10.35 -2.61 0.80
CA ASP A 17 -9.93 -3.03 -0.54
C ASP A 17 -8.42 -3.36 -0.62
N LEU A 18 -7.56 -2.54 -0.01
CA LEU A 18 -6.12 -2.78 0.03
C LEU A 18 -5.79 -4.03 0.86
N ASP A 19 -6.37 -4.13 2.06
CA ASP A 19 -6.10 -5.19 3.03
C ASP A 19 -6.60 -6.57 2.55
N ALA A 20 -7.64 -6.60 1.71
CA ALA A 20 -8.19 -7.82 1.13
C ALA A 20 -7.43 -8.32 -0.11
N HIS A 21 -6.92 -7.40 -0.94
CA HIS A 21 -6.41 -7.74 -2.29
C HIS A 21 -4.89 -7.61 -2.44
N THR A 22 -4.17 -7.17 -1.42
CA THR A 22 -2.73 -6.95 -1.50
C THR A 22 -1.98 -7.56 -0.30
N ASP A 23 -0.68 -7.75 -0.47
CA ASP A 23 0.20 -8.23 0.59
C ASP A 23 0.71 -7.07 1.46
N ILE A 24 0.00 -6.80 2.56
CA ILE A 24 0.34 -5.73 3.52
C ILE A 24 1.53 -6.13 4.39
N LEU A 25 2.61 -5.36 4.30
CA LEU A 25 3.81 -5.49 5.13
C LEU A 25 3.68 -4.70 6.44
N GLN A 26 3.14 -3.47 6.37
CA GLN A 26 2.97 -2.61 7.54
C GLN A 26 1.68 -1.78 7.46
N PRO A 27 0.95 -1.60 8.57
CA PRO A 27 1.17 -2.28 9.86
C PRO A 27 0.90 -3.80 9.75
N GLU A 28 1.54 -4.62 10.60
CA GLU A 28 1.29 -6.08 10.63
C GLU A 28 -0.17 -6.39 11.03
N ARG A 29 -0.76 -5.52 11.85
CA ARG A 29 -2.17 -5.56 12.23
C ARG A 29 -2.85 -4.29 11.72
N PRO A 30 -3.42 -4.32 10.51
CA PRO A 30 -4.16 -3.20 9.94
C PRO A 30 -5.30 -2.77 10.84
N THR A 31 -5.31 -1.50 11.20
CA THR A 31 -6.40 -0.85 11.92
C THR A 31 -6.97 0.30 11.07
N ARG A 32 -8.16 0.77 11.45
CA ARG A 32 -8.93 1.79 10.70
C ARG A 32 -8.56 3.23 11.05
N ASP A 33 -7.84 3.45 12.15
CA ASP A 33 -7.30 4.74 12.57
C ASP A 33 -6.01 5.09 11.81
N LEU A 34 -5.29 4.08 11.32
CA LEU A 34 -4.08 4.27 10.52
C LEU A 34 -4.40 4.23 9.02
N ALA A 35 -4.35 5.39 8.37
CA ALA A 35 -4.60 5.56 6.93
C ALA A 35 -3.38 5.24 6.04
N MET A 36 -2.33 4.62 6.62
CA MET A 36 -1.12 4.23 5.92
C MET A 36 -1.07 2.72 5.71
N ARG A 37 -0.64 2.29 4.52
CA ARG A 37 -0.35 0.89 4.19
C ARG A 37 0.96 0.78 3.42
N ARG A 38 1.87 -0.07 3.90
CA ARG A 38 3.05 -0.52 3.15
C ARG A 38 2.75 -1.87 2.53
N ILE A 39 2.81 -1.94 1.22
CA ILE A 39 2.38 -3.06 0.41
C ILE A 39 3.60 -3.64 -0.31
N SER A 40 3.71 -4.96 -0.33
CA SER A 40 4.74 -5.67 -1.09
C SER A 40 4.50 -5.51 -2.59
N LEU A 41 5.58 -5.26 -3.35
CA LEU A 41 5.59 -5.35 -4.81
C LEU A 41 6.36 -6.60 -5.30
N GLY A 42 6.89 -7.41 -4.37
CA GLY A 42 7.81 -8.52 -4.67
C GLY A 42 9.28 -8.07 -4.77
N ASN A 43 10.20 -9.05 -4.82
CA ASN A 43 11.65 -8.84 -5.02
C ASN A 43 12.26 -7.73 -4.14
N HIS A 44 12.06 -7.83 -2.81
CA HIS A 44 12.53 -6.85 -1.82
C HIS A 44 12.09 -5.39 -2.08
N THR A 45 11.03 -5.20 -2.87
CA THR A 45 10.48 -3.89 -3.21
C THR A 45 9.07 -3.76 -2.62
N SER A 46 8.76 -2.56 -2.13
CA SER A 46 7.48 -2.26 -1.51
C SER A 46 7.07 -0.81 -1.80
N VAL A 47 5.78 -0.53 -1.67
CA VAL A 47 5.21 0.81 -1.77
C VAL A 47 4.46 1.16 -0.51
N GLN A 48 4.76 2.32 0.07
CA GLN A 48 4.00 2.90 1.16
C GLN A 48 3.02 3.92 0.60
N LEU A 49 1.75 3.76 0.96
CA LEU A 49 0.66 4.65 0.63
C LEU A 49 0.18 5.34 1.90
N GLU A 50 0.03 6.66 1.86
CA GLU A 50 -0.64 7.43 2.91
C GLU A 50 -1.89 8.09 2.31
N LEU A 51 -3.06 7.61 2.74
CA LEU A 51 -4.36 8.05 2.22
C LEU A 51 -4.81 9.33 2.93
N ASN A 52 -5.45 10.23 2.19
CA ASN A 52 -6.16 11.35 2.78
C ASN A 52 -7.56 10.87 3.25
N PRO A 53 -7.87 10.86 4.57
CA PRO A 53 -9.17 10.37 5.05
C PRO A 53 -10.37 11.19 4.55
N ALA A 54 -10.18 12.47 4.21
CA ALA A 54 -11.24 13.32 3.67
C ALA A 54 -11.46 13.08 2.16
N HIS A 55 -10.44 12.62 1.44
CA HIS A 55 -10.46 12.40 -0.01
C HIS A 55 -9.77 11.07 -0.38
N PRO A 56 -10.33 9.92 0.04
CA PRO A 56 -9.62 8.63 -0.01
C PRO A 56 -9.38 8.09 -1.43
N ARG A 57 -10.06 8.63 -2.44
CA ARG A 57 -9.93 8.23 -3.85
C ARG A 57 -9.03 9.15 -4.67
N THR A 58 -8.50 10.23 -4.09
CA THR A 58 -7.48 11.04 -4.78
C THR A 58 -6.13 10.33 -4.73
N VAL A 59 -5.17 10.81 -5.53
CA VAL A 59 -3.79 10.33 -5.48
C VAL A 59 -3.26 10.39 -4.04
N PRO A 60 -2.86 9.26 -3.42
CA PRO A 60 -2.28 9.25 -2.09
C PRO A 60 -0.83 9.72 -2.13
N GLN A 61 -0.22 9.95 -0.97
CA GLN A 61 1.23 10.07 -0.93
C GLN A 61 1.82 8.68 -1.18
N VAL A 62 2.68 8.58 -2.21
CA VAL A 62 3.30 7.32 -2.61
C VAL A 62 4.81 7.37 -2.36
N ARG A 63 5.34 6.37 -1.67
CA ARG A 63 6.78 6.20 -1.43
C ARG A 63 7.20 4.77 -1.76
N PHE A 64 8.06 4.61 -2.76
CA PHE A 64 8.66 3.33 -3.09
C PHE A 64 9.90 3.07 -2.20
N LEU A 65 10.07 1.82 -1.77
CA LEU A 65 11.22 1.35 -1.00
C LEU A 65 11.76 0.07 -1.65
N GLY A 66 13.05 0.05 -1.97
CA GLY A 66 13.72 -1.03 -2.68
C GLY A 66 15.02 -0.53 -3.31
N ALA A 67 15.66 -1.36 -4.14
CA ALA A 67 16.86 -0.96 -4.89
C ALA A 67 16.52 0.15 -5.90
N ASP A 68 17.42 1.12 -6.07
CA ASP A 68 17.24 2.26 -6.98
C ASP A 68 16.91 1.84 -8.42
N SER A 69 17.56 0.77 -8.89
CA SER A 69 17.31 0.19 -10.22
C SER A 69 15.85 -0.26 -10.44
N VAL A 70 15.11 -0.52 -9.35
CA VAL A 70 13.70 -0.92 -9.40
C VAL A 70 12.78 0.27 -9.08
N VAL A 71 13.09 1.06 -8.05
CA VAL A 71 12.18 2.12 -7.57
C VAL A 71 12.20 3.39 -8.43
N VAL A 72 13.33 3.70 -9.07
CA VAL A 72 13.45 4.90 -9.92
C VAL A 72 12.49 4.80 -11.12
N PRO A 73 12.48 3.71 -11.91
CA PRO A 73 11.52 3.54 -13.00
C PRO A 73 10.05 3.59 -12.53
N LEU A 74 9.73 3.01 -11.37
CA LEU A 74 8.37 3.04 -10.82
C LEU A 74 7.91 4.47 -10.47
N ARG A 75 8.82 5.27 -9.90
CA ARG A 75 8.56 6.68 -9.61
C ARG A 75 8.38 7.52 -10.87
N GLU A 76 9.20 7.29 -11.89
CA GLU A 76 9.07 7.96 -13.19
C GLU A 76 7.75 7.57 -13.88
N ALA A 77 7.40 6.28 -13.87
CA ALA A 77 6.14 5.77 -14.36
C ALA A 77 4.92 6.42 -13.69
N LEU A 78 4.95 6.53 -12.35
CA LEU A 78 3.90 7.20 -11.57
C LEU A 78 3.75 8.66 -12.00
N ASN A 79 4.86 9.40 -12.07
CA ASN A 79 4.85 10.81 -12.41
C ASN A 79 4.38 11.06 -13.85
N ALA A 80 4.80 10.23 -14.80
CA ALA A 80 4.43 10.36 -16.21
C ALA A 80 2.95 10.07 -16.47
N ARG A 81 2.34 9.18 -15.68
CA ARG A 81 0.97 8.68 -15.87
C ARG A 81 0.00 9.12 -14.78
N LEU A 82 0.38 10.08 -13.94
CA LEU A 82 -0.45 10.57 -12.84
C LEU A 82 -1.78 11.17 -13.34
N SER A 83 -1.78 11.75 -14.54
CA SER A 83 -2.97 12.30 -15.20
C SER A 83 -4.01 11.23 -15.57
N MET A 84 -3.64 9.95 -15.59
CA MET A 84 -4.55 8.83 -15.85
C MET A 84 -5.32 8.41 -14.60
N TRP A 85 -5.06 9.02 -13.44
CA TRP A 85 -5.74 8.67 -12.19
C TRP A 85 -7.24 8.95 -12.29
N ASP A 86 -8.05 7.92 -12.09
CA ASP A 86 -9.50 7.98 -12.17
C ASP A 86 -10.11 7.92 -10.76
N PRO A 87 -10.71 9.01 -10.24
CA PRO A 87 -11.33 9.03 -8.91
C PRO A 87 -12.50 8.06 -8.73
N THR A 88 -13.05 7.49 -9.81
CA THR A 88 -14.13 6.50 -9.74
C THR A 88 -13.60 5.10 -9.38
N LYS A 89 -12.33 4.82 -9.68
CA LYS A 89 -11.66 3.55 -9.36
C LYS A 89 -11.14 3.53 -7.91
N THR A 90 -10.77 2.35 -7.42
CA THR A 90 -10.05 2.25 -6.15
C THR A 90 -8.59 2.68 -6.35
N PRO A 91 -7.92 3.23 -5.32
CA PRO A 91 -6.50 3.56 -5.42
C PRO A 91 -5.63 2.38 -5.84
N ARG A 92 -5.97 1.16 -5.42
CA ARG A 92 -5.31 -0.08 -5.86
C ARG A 92 -5.39 -0.24 -7.37
N ALA A 93 -6.59 -0.18 -7.94
CA ALA A 93 -6.80 -0.34 -9.39
C ALA A 93 -6.09 0.76 -10.19
N ASN A 94 -6.13 2.01 -9.72
CA ASN A 94 -5.39 3.09 -10.35
C ASN A 94 -3.88 2.83 -10.33
N LEU A 95 -3.32 2.42 -9.20
CA LEU A 95 -1.88 2.14 -9.08
C LEU A 95 -1.45 0.97 -9.97
N GLU A 96 -2.27 -0.08 -10.09
CA GLU A 96 -1.99 -1.19 -11.01
C GLU A 96 -1.92 -0.73 -12.47
N GLU A 97 -2.85 0.13 -12.90
CA GLU A 97 -2.86 0.67 -14.26
C GLU A 97 -1.70 1.64 -14.52
N VAL A 98 -1.53 2.62 -13.61
CA VAL A 98 -0.51 3.68 -13.69
C VAL A 98 0.91 3.12 -13.61
N LEU A 99 1.13 2.04 -12.85
CA LEU A 99 2.43 1.38 -12.77
C LEU A 99 2.56 0.22 -13.76
N SER A 100 1.47 -0.19 -14.41
CA SER A 100 1.39 -1.37 -15.28
C SER A 100 1.91 -2.64 -14.61
N LEU A 101 1.48 -2.84 -13.37
CA LEU A 101 1.78 -4.03 -12.57
C LEU A 101 0.52 -4.56 -11.91
N LYS A 102 0.61 -5.78 -11.38
CA LYS A 102 -0.40 -6.33 -10.49
C LYS A 102 0.19 -6.47 -9.10
N PHE A 103 -0.56 -6.06 -8.08
CA PHE A 103 -0.13 -6.28 -6.72
C PHE A 103 -0.05 -7.79 -6.45
N PRO A 104 1.00 -8.28 -5.79
CA PRO A 104 1.04 -9.63 -5.28
C PRO A 104 -0.19 -9.88 -4.41
N ALA A 105 -0.88 -10.99 -4.68
CA ALA A 105 -1.96 -11.44 -3.82
C ALA A 105 -1.42 -11.76 -2.42
N LYS A 106 -2.27 -11.61 -1.41
CA LYS A 106 -1.95 -11.93 -0.02
C LYS A 106 -1.36 -13.34 0.06
N LYS A 107 -0.12 -13.47 0.53
CA LYS A 107 0.49 -14.78 0.71
C LYS A 107 -0.27 -15.53 1.82
N ALA A 108 -0.58 -16.80 1.58
CA ALA A 108 -1.11 -17.65 2.63
C ALA A 108 -0.10 -17.70 3.80
N VAL A 109 -0.60 -17.74 5.04
CA VAL A 109 0.23 -17.84 6.24
C VAL A 109 1.18 -19.04 6.09
N GLY A 110 2.46 -18.77 5.86
CA GLY A 110 3.50 -19.79 5.63
C GLY A 110 4.22 -19.76 4.26
N GLY A 111 3.80 -18.91 3.31
CA GLY A 111 4.41 -18.85 1.96
C GLY A 111 5.28 -17.61 1.65
N GLY A 112 5.54 -16.76 2.64
CA GLY A 112 6.43 -15.61 2.50
C GLY A 112 7.91 -15.99 2.56
N ASP A 113 8.80 -15.11 2.06
CA ASP A 113 10.19 -15.15 2.52
C ASP A 113 10.14 -15.16 4.04
N ALA A 114 10.84 -16.11 4.67
CA ALA A 114 10.92 -16.14 6.13
C ALA A 114 11.39 -14.75 6.58
N PRO A 115 10.76 -14.16 7.61
CA PRO A 115 11.26 -12.88 8.12
C PRO A 115 12.74 -13.08 8.43
N GLU A 116 13.60 -12.24 7.85
CA GLU A 116 15.02 -12.28 8.16
C GLU A 116 15.21 -11.64 9.55
N GLU A 117 16.15 -12.18 10.35
CA GLU A 117 16.52 -11.53 11.60
C GLU A 117 17.18 -10.19 11.29
N CYS A 118 16.79 -9.14 12.01
CA CYS A 118 17.49 -7.87 11.89
C CYS A 118 18.96 -8.02 12.35
N CYS A 119 19.93 -7.71 11.50
CA CYS A 119 21.36 -7.83 11.82
C CYS A 119 21.87 -6.89 12.93
N ILE A 120 21.00 -6.04 13.49
CA ILE A 120 21.35 -5.11 14.57
C ILE A 120 20.76 -5.59 15.90
N CYS A 121 19.45 -5.84 15.94
CA CYS A 121 18.77 -6.27 17.17
C CYS A 121 18.57 -7.79 17.27
N TYR A 122 18.92 -8.56 16.25
CA TYR A 122 18.76 -10.03 16.18
C TYR A 122 17.34 -10.50 16.53
N THR A 123 16.35 -9.69 16.17
CA THR A 123 14.93 -10.02 16.35
C THR A 123 14.23 -10.00 15.01
N TYR A 124 13.26 -10.89 14.85
CA TYR A 124 12.34 -10.87 13.70
C TYR A 124 11.29 -9.75 13.83
N ARG A 125 11.03 -9.30 15.07
CA ARG A 125 9.97 -8.36 15.43
C ARG A 125 10.41 -7.47 16.59
N LEU A 126 10.17 -6.17 16.45
CA LEU A 126 10.32 -5.20 17.54
C LEU A 126 8.97 -5.09 18.27
N GLU A 127 9.02 -5.12 19.60
CA GLU A 127 7.86 -4.87 20.48
C GLU A 127 7.56 -3.37 20.65
#